data_AF-A0A7Y1V240-F1
#
_entry.id   AF-A0A7Y1V240-F1
#
_cell.length_a   1.000
_cell.length_b   1.000
_cell.length_c   1.000
_cell.angle_alpha   90.00
_cell.angle_beta   90.00
_cell.angle_gamma   90.00
#
_symmetry.space_group_name_H-M   'P 1'
#
loop_
_entity.id
_entity.type
_entity.pdbx_description
1 polymer ?
#
loop_
_entity_poly.entity_id
_entity_poly.type
_entity_poly.pdbx_seq_one_letter_code
_entity_poly.pdbx_strand_id
1 'polypeptide(L)'
;MLAHTVRSGLPESLHRGAAVAVDGDGQVLYELGNIDRPIFYRSAIKPLQALVALRVGVKLTDEEIAITCASHSGYPIHLAYVRKILSDVGLGEDALQTPFDWPLGVGARDLVIAAGHRRKQRIWHNCSGKHAGWIAACLTAGWDHTQYLSPDSPLQREILEIVHDATALDPKPTGVDGCGAPTLLGSVRGLARAFATLSSEPEYAATARAVHRFSGLVGSNDRADGRLSAWWDGPIKAGAQGLIGAGRRGVGIAVRSESGNEVVAVLGLIAVARELGLLSKVALEALAGVAAPPVFGGGEPVGTIEPVMQL
;
A
#
# COMPACT_ATOMS: atom_id res chain seq x y z
N MET A 1 -7.78 -19.29 -9.54
CA MET A 1 -6.34 -19.05 -9.84
C MET A 1 -6.24 -17.64 -10.37
N LEU A 2 -5.19 -16.87 -10.05
CA LEU A 2 -5.06 -15.49 -10.52
C LEU A 2 -4.45 -15.40 -11.92
N ALA A 3 -3.33 -16.08 -12.13
CA ALA A 3 -2.58 -16.01 -13.39
C ALA A 3 -1.72 -17.26 -13.61
N HIS A 4 -1.22 -17.41 -14.83
CA HIS A 4 -0.07 -18.26 -15.12
C HIS A 4 1.06 -17.44 -15.75
N THR A 5 2.30 -17.91 -15.61
CA THR A 5 3.44 -17.39 -16.36
C THR A 5 3.68 -18.34 -17.52
N VAL A 6 3.66 -17.79 -18.73
CA VAL A 6 3.97 -18.50 -19.96
C VAL A 6 5.37 -18.07 -20.42
N ARG A 7 6.24 -19.04 -20.72
CA ARG A 7 7.55 -18.81 -21.33
C ARG A 7 7.66 -19.68 -22.58
N SER A 8 8.02 -19.06 -23.70
CA SER A 8 8.18 -19.73 -24.99
C SER A 8 6.98 -20.62 -25.35
N GLY A 9 5.77 -20.15 -25.04
CA GLY A 9 4.51 -20.86 -25.29
C GLY A 9 4.11 -21.91 -24.25
N LEU A 10 4.93 -22.17 -23.21
CA LEU A 10 4.65 -23.15 -22.17
C LEU A 10 4.26 -22.47 -20.84
N PRO A 11 3.12 -22.83 -20.22
CA PRO A 11 2.82 -22.43 -18.84
C PRO A 11 3.84 -23.06 -17.88
N GLU A 12 4.71 -22.24 -17.29
CA GLU A 12 5.80 -22.69 -16.40
C GLU A 12 5.53 -22.40 -14.92
N SER A 13 4.63 -21.47 -14.59
CA SER A 13 4.27 -21.16 -13.20
C SER A 13 2.80 -20.81 -13.04
N LEU A 14 2.19 -21.30 -11.97
CA LEU A 14 0.79 -21.04 -11.64
C LEU A 14 0.72 -20.15 -10.40
N HIS A 15 -0.01 -19.04 -10.50
CA HIS A 15 -0.16 -18.08 -9.42
C HIS A 15 -1.55 -18.18 -8.81
N ARG A 16 -1.62 -18.75 -7.61
CA ARG A 16 -2.84 -18.84 -6.80
C ARG A 16 -3.03 -17.59 -5.96
N GLY A 17 -4.25 -17.36 -5.51
CA GLY A 17 -4.61 -16.15 -4.81
C GLY A 17 -6.11 -16.01 -4.58
N ALA A 18 -6.46 -14.88 -3.98
CA ALA A 18 -7.84 -14.47 -3.76
C ALA A 18 -8.04 -13.04 -4.28
N ALA A 19 -9.22 -12.77 -4.82
CA ALA A 19 -9.61 -11.44 -5.28
C ALA A 19 -11.08 -11.21 -4.96
N VAL A 20 -11.42 -10.00 -4.53
CA VAL A 20 -12.80 -9.63 -4.21
C VAL A 20 -13.04 -8.16 -4.56
N ALA A 21 -14.24 -7.86 -5.04
CA ALA A 21 -14.75 -6.51 -5.11
C ALA A 21 -16.03 -6.42 -4.27
N VAL A 22 -16.18 -5.32 -3.55
CA VAL A 22 -17.36 -5.02 -2.75
C VAL A 22 -17.86 -3.60 -3.01
N ASP A 23 -19.16 -3.37 -2.87
CA ASP A 23 -19.72 -2.01 -2.84
C ASP A 23 -19.66 -1.38 -1.44
N GLY A 24 -20.23 -0.17 -1.31
CA GLY A 24 -20.23 0.60 -0.06
C GLY A 24 -21.04 -0.05 1.07
N ASP A 25 -22.02 -0.89 0.73
CA ASP A 25 -22.81 -1.66 1.72
C ASP A 25 -22.12 -2.97 2.10
N GLY A 26 -21.01 -3.31 1.44
CA GLY A 26 -20.24 -4.53 1.65
C GLY A 26 -20.77 -5.73 0.85
N GLN A 27 -21.66 -5.53 -0.10
CA GLN A 27 -22.11 -6.60 -1.00
C GLN A 27 -20.99 -7.00 -1.94
N VAL A 28 -20.85 -8.30 -2.17
CA VAL A 28 -19.83 -8.85 -3.06
C VAL A 28 -20.26 -8.67 -4.51
N LEU A 29 -19.45 -7.93 -5.27
CA LEU A 29 -19.63 -7.70 -6.71
C LEU A 29 -18.82 -8.70 -7.55
N TYR A 30 -17.73 -9.21 -6.99
CA TYR A 30 -16.84 -10.18 -7.62
C TYR A 30 -16.13 -10.99 -6.53
N GLU A 31 -15.96 -12.30 -6.73
CA GLU A 31 -15.24 -13.17 -5.79
C GLU A 31 -14.41 -14.24 -6.52
N LEU A 32 -13.20 -14.46 -6.04
CA LEU A 32 -12.32 -15.53 -6.47
C LEU A 32 -11.46 -16.01 -5.31
N GLY A 33 -11.41 -17.34 -5.12
CA GLY A 33 -10.58 -17.97 -4.08
C GLY A 33 -11.12 -17.76 -2.66
N ASN A 34 -10.33 -18.10 -1.65
CA ASN A 34 -10.73 -17.93 -0.25
C ASN A 34 -10.43 -16.50 0.23
N ILE A 35 -11.44 -15.63 0.16
CA ILE A 35 -11.33 -14.19 0.47
C ILE A 35 -11.35 -13.89 1.98
N ASP A 36 -11.75 -14.86 2.81
CA ASP A 36 -11.87 -14.77 4.27
C ASP A 36 -10.70 -15.40 5.02
N ARG A 37 -9.74 -16.01 4.30
CA ARG A 37 -8.52 -16.56 4.89
C ARG A 37 -7.80 -15.48 5.70
N PRO A 38 -7.39 -15.76 6.96
CA PRO A 38 -6.65 -14.80 7.77
C PRO A 38 -5.32 -14.40 7.11
N ILE A 39 -5.09 -13.09 7.04
CA ILE A 39 -3.87 -12.46 6.51
C ILE A 39 -3.44 -11.32 7.41
N PHE A 40 -2.18 -10.91 7.29
CA PHE A 40 -1.74 -9.62 7.79
C PHE A 40 -1.84 -8.56 6.69
N TYR A 41 -2.39 -7.39 7.01
CA TYR A 41 -2.54 -6.33 6.01
C TYR A 41 -1.24 -5.65 5.60
N ARG A 42 -0.19 -5.75 6.44
CA ARG A 42 1.12 -5.14 6.18
C ARG A 42 0.94 -3.66 5.78
N SER A 43 1.69 -3.21 4.78
CA SER A 43 1.64 -1.84 4.29
C SER A 43 0.41 -1.47 3.46
N ALA A 44 -0.53 -2.38 3.18
CA ALA A 44 -1.71 -2.09 2.38
C ALA A 44 -2.69 -1.14 3.09
N ILE A 45 -2.68 -1.12 4.43
CA ILE A 45 -3.57 -0.29 5.26
C ILE A 45 -2.97 1.03 5.70
N LYS A 46 -1.79 1.43 5.18
CA LYS A 46 -1.16 2.70 5.55
C LYS A 46 -2.08 3.94 5.42
N PRO A 47 -2.99 4.03 4.43
CA PRO A 47 -3.96 5.12 4.37
C PRO A 47 -4.89 5.19 5.58
N LEU A 48 -5.27 4.03 6.14
CA LEU A 48 -6.03 3.96 7.40
C LEU A 48 -5.14 4.37 8.57
N GLN A 49 -3.91 3.86 8.62
CA GLN A 49 -2.95 4.17 9.70
C GLN A 49 -2.56 5.64 9.74
N ALA A 50 -2.59 6.36 8.62
CA ALA A 50 -2.31 7.79 8.55
C ALA A 50 -3.44 8.65 9.14
N LEU A 51 -4.68 8.13 9.16
CA LEU A 51 -5.85 8.86 9.67
C LEU A 51 -5.71 9.22 11.15
N VAL A 52 -4.97 8.43 11.95
CA VAL A 52 -4.73 8.72 13.37
C VAL A 52 -4.10 10.11 13.57
N ALA A 53 -3.18 10.53 12.70
CA ALA A 53 -2.55 11.84 12.77
C ALA A 53 -3.57 12.96 12.53
N LEU A 54 -4.49 12.75 11.58
CA LEU A 54 -5.54 13.72 11.28
C LEU A 54 -6.59 13.81 12.39
N ARG A 55 -6.98 12.67 12.98
CA ARG A 55 -7.93 12.59 14.11
C ARG A 55 -7.45 13.37 15.32
N VAL A 56 -6.16 13.26 15.65
CA VAL A 56 -5.58 14.00 16.78
C VAL A 56 -5.18 15.44 16.45
N GLY A 57 -5.46 15.90 15.22
CA GLY A 57 -5.34 17.30 14.84
C GLY A 57 -4.01 17.73 14.22
N VAL A 58 -3.13 16.80 13.85
CA VAL A 58 -1.88 17.12 13.13
C VAL A 58 -2.25 17.81 11.81
N LYS A 59 -1.62 18.96 11.53
CA LYS A 59 -1.79 19.69 10.27
C LYS A 59 -0.75 19.22 9.27
N LEU A 60 -1.18 18.33 8.36
CA LEU A 60 -0.36 17.83 7.26
C LEU A 60 -0.92 18.34 5.93
N THR A 61 -0.02 18.71 5.01
CA THR A 61 -0.32 18.92 3.59
C THR A 61 -0.68 17.60 2.90
N ASP A 62 -1.27 17.65 1.69
CA ASP A 62 -1.62 16.42 0.96
C ASP A 62 -0.36 15.57 0.67
N GLU A 63 0.78 16.20 0.41
CA GLU A 63 2.07 15.53 0.19
C GLU A 63 2.61 14.85 1.46
N GLU A 64 2.45 15.49 2.61
CA GLU A 64 2.83 14.94 3.91
C GLU A 64 1.92 13.78 4.34
N ILE A 65 0.61 13.87 4.01
CA ILE A 65 -0.31 12.73 4.16
C ILE A 65 0.12 11.60 3.22
N ALA A 66 0.45 11.90 1.97
CA ALA A 66 0.87 10.90 0.99
C ALA A 66 2.15 10.17 1.42
N ILE A 67 3.18 10.87 1.92
CA ILE A 67 4.40 10.22 2.43
C ILE A 67 4.12 9.38 3.69
N THR A 68 3.16 9.80 4.53
CA THR A 68 2.70 9.01 5.70
C THR A 68 2.00 7.72 5.26
N CYS A 69 1.30 7.77 4.12
CA CYS A 69 0.67 6.60 3.50
C CYS A 69 1.65 5.72 2.70
N ALA A 70 2.88 6.18 2.44
CA ALA A 70 3.77 5.58 1.44
C ALA A 70 4.52 4.35 1.92
N SER A 71 4.88 3.49 0.96
CA SER A 71 6.05 2.59 1.07
C SER A 71 7.16 3.16 0.20
N HIS A 72 7.67 4.34 0.56
CA HIS A 72 8.43 5.17 -0.37
C HIS A 72 9.73 4.53 -0.87
N SER A 73 10.12 4.87 -2.10
CA SER A 73 11.37 4.41 -2.70
C SER A 73 12.63 5.09 -2.16
N GLY A 74 12.48 6.16 -1.36
CA GLY A 74 13.61 6.80 -0.67
C GLY A 74 14.38 7.83 -1.50
N TYR A 75 13.83 8.27 -2.63
CA TYR A 75 14.36 9.43 -3.37
C TYR A 75 14.41 10.70 -2.50
N PRO A 76 15.27 11.69 -2.82
CA PRO A 76 15.43 12.91 -2.02
C PRO A 76 14.13 13.63 -1.66
N ILE A 77 13.16 13.68 -2.57
CA ILE A 77 11.84 14.29 -2.32
C ILE A 77 11.07 13.58 -1.19
N HIS A 78 11.14 12.24 -1.12
CA HIS A 78 10.51 11.49 -0.03
C HIS A 78 11.15 11.89 1.30
N LEU A 79 12.48 11.86 1.37
CA LEU A 79 13.23 12.15 2.59
C LEU A 79 13.02 13.60 3.06
N ALA A 80 12.84 14.53 2.13
CA ALA A 80 12.52 15.93 2.44
C ALA A 80 11.20 16.04 3.21
N TYR A 81 10.13 15.36 2.78
CA TYR A 81 8.86 15.37 3.51
C TYR A 81 8.96 14.66 4.87
N VAL A 82 9.70 13.55 4.97
CA VAL A 82 9.92 12.89 6.27
C VAL A 82 10.61 13.83 7.26
N ARG A 83 11.68 14.51 6.83
CA ARG A 83 12.39 15.50 7.66
C ARG A 83 11.50 16.68 8.04
N LYS A 84 10.68 17.16 7.10
CA LYS A 84 9.75 18.25 7.36
C LYS A 84 8.74 17.89 8.46
N ILE A 85 8.09 16.73 8.36
CA ILE A 85 7.13 16.27 9.37
C ILE A 85 7.77 16.19 10.76
N LEU A 86 8.99 15.65 10.85
CA LEU A 86 9.73 15.56 12.12
C LEU A 86 10.11 16.95 12.66
N SER A 87 10.61 17.82 11.79
CA SER A 87 11.02 19.19 12.14
C SER A 87 9.84 20.04 12.62
N ASP A 88 8.66 19.88 12.03
CA ASP A 88 7.45 20.63 12.42
C ASP A 88 7.01 20.31 13.86
N VAL A 89 7.41 19.15 14.39
CA VAL A 89 7.18 18.74 15.79
C VAL A 89 8.45 18.80 16.65
N GLY A 90 9.49 19.49 16.17
CA GLY A 90 10.72 19.75 16.93
C GLY A 90 11.66 18.56 17.09
N LEU A 91 11.53 17.52 16.26
CA LEU A 91 12.36 16.32 16.30
C LEU A 91 13.24 16.13 15.06
N GLY A 92 14.30 15.34 15.21
CA GLY A 92 15.20 14.93 14.14
C GLY A 92 14.98 13.49 13.68
N GLU A 93 15.82 13.03 12.74
CA GLU A 93 15.77 11.66 12.21
C GLU A 93 16.06 10.58 13.26
N ASP A 94 16.70 10.95 14.37
CA ASP A 94 17.02 10.10 15.51
C ASP A 94 15.78 9.65 16.29
N ALA A 95 14.65 10.35 16.17
CA ALA A 95 13.37 9.92 16.71
C ALA A 95 12.76 8.71 15.97
N LEU A 96 13.21 8.43 14.74
CA LEU A 96 12.73 7.27 13.98
C LEU A 96 13.20 5.97 14.64
N GLN A 97 12.28 5.02 14.77
CA GLN A 97 12.58 3.67 15.27
C GLN A 97 12.51 2.62 14.16
N THR A 98 12.30 3.02 12.90
CA THR A 98 12.46 2.13 11.75
C THR A 98 13.85 1.49 11.77
N PRO A 99 14.00 0.21 11.38
CA PRO A 99 15.32 -0.40 11.24
C PRO A 99 16.22 0.40 10.29
N PHE A 100 17.53 0.26 10.48
CA PHE A 100 18.49 0.78 9.51
C PHE A 100 18.31 0.07 8.18
N ASP A 101 18.06 0.82 7.11
CA ASP A 101 17.99 0.24 5.76
C ASP A 101 18.64 1.10 4.69
N TRP A 102 18.74 0.57 3.47
CA TRP A 102 18.98 1.33 2.26
C TRP A 102 17.64 1.76 1.64
N PRO A 103 17.61 2.79 0.77
CA PRO A 103 16.42 3.13 0.01
C PRO A 103 15.88 1.90 -0.74
N LEU A 104 14.56 1.71 -0.72
CA LEU A 104 13.90 0.60 -1.40
C LEU A 104 14.06 0.69 -2.93
N GLY A 105 14.00 1.90 -3.48
CA GLY A 105 14.17 2.14 -4.90
C GLY A 105 15.64 2.00 -5.29
N VAL A 106 15.91 1.19 -6.32
CA VAL A 106 17.28 0.93 -6.80
C VAL A 106 17.98 2.24 -7.18
N GLY A 107 17.32 3.11 -7.95
CA GLY A 107 17.92 4.40 -8.33
C GLY A 107 18.21 5.31 -7.14
N ALA A 108 17.33 5.35 -6.13
CA ALA A 108 17.57 6.12 -4.91
C ALA A 108 18.73 5.55 -4.09
N ARG A 109 18.85 4.22 -4.03
CA ARG A 109 19.98 3.52 -3.40
C ARG A 109 21.29 3.85 -4.10
N ASP A 110 21.31 3.80 -5.42
CA ASP A 110 22.52 4.04 -6.20
C ASP A 110 22.98 5.50 -6.04
N LEU A 111 22.05 6.46 -5.96
CA LEU A 111 22.36 7.86 -5.62
C LEU A 111 23.03 8.01 -4.25
N VAL A 112 22.51 7.36 -3.19
CA VAL A 112 23.13 7.46 -1.86
C VAL A 112 24.50 6.79 -1.80
N ILE A 113 24.69 5.67 -2.50
CA ILE A 113 26.00 4.99 -2.60
C ILE A 113 26.99 5.87 -3.36
N ALA A 114 26.59 6.44 -4.50
CA ALA A 114 27.42 7.34 -5.29
C ALA A 114 27.80 8.62 -4.52
N ALA A 115 26.93 9.10 -3.62
CA ALA A 115 27.21 10.19 -2.70
C ALA A 115 28.18 9.82 -1.54
N GLY A 116 28.69 8.58 -1.51
CA GLY A 116 29.70 8.13 -0.56
C GLY A 116 29.16 7.58 0.75
N HIS A 117 27.84 7.39 0.89
CA HIS A 117 27.27 6.77 2.08
C HIS A 117 27.68 5.29 2.18
N ARG A 118 28.17 4.88 3.35
CA ARG A 118 28.64 3.49 3.60
C ARG A 118 27.83 2.71 4.63
N ARG A 119 26.84 3.34 5.24
CA ARG A 119 26.02 2.74 6.30
C ARG A 119 24.56 3.07 6.07
N LYS A 120 23.71 2.05 6.25
CA LYS A 120 22.26 2.16 6.28
C LYS A 120 21.78 3.20 7.29
N GLN A 121 20.64 3.83 7.03
CA GLN A 121 20.04 4.85 7.91
C GLN A 121 18.56 4.53 8.15
N ARG A 122 18.02 4.97 9.29
CA ARG A 122 16.61 4.73 9.65
C ARG A 122 15.64 5.46 8.73
N ILE A 123 15.99 6.68 8.31
CA ILE A 123 15.16 7.48 7.39
C ILE A 123 15.00 6.82 6.01
N TRP A 124 15.96 6.00 5.58
CA TRP A 124 15.88 5.34 4.27
C TRP A 124 14.95 4.14 4.23
N HIS A 125 14.57 3.60 5.39
CA HIS A 125 13.56 2.57 5.44
C HIS A 125 12.26 3.11 4.83
N ASN A 126 11.64 2.34 3.93
CA ASN A 126 10.42 2.71 3.20
C ASN A 126 9.17 3.05 4.05
N CYS A 127 9.28 2.95 5.37
CA CYS A 127 8.20 3.23 6.33
C CYS A 127 8.50 4.48 7.16
N SER A 128 9.61 5.17 6.94
CA SER A 128 9.99 6.32 7.77
C SER A 128 8.96 7.46 7.67
N GLY A 129 8.32 7.65 6.51
CA GLY A 129 7.18 8.56 6.37
C GLY A 129 6.00 8.25 7.29
N LYS A 130 5.55 6.99 7.32
CA LYS A 130 4.51 6.53 8.26
C LYS A 130 4.93 6.80 9.71
N HIS A 131 6.17 6.48 10.05
CA HIS A 131 6.68 6.67 11.41
C HIS A 131 6.75 8.16 11.79
N ALA A 132 7.16 9.04 10.88
CA ALA A 132 7.15 10.47 11.12
C ALA A 132 5.74 11.01 11.39
N GLY A 133 4.74 10.60 10.59
CA GLY A 133 3.34 10.96 10.82
C GLY A 133 2.80 10.44 12.17
N TRP A 134 3.20 9.23 12.58
CA TRP A 134 2.86 8.66 13.89
C TRP A 134 3.53 9.39 15.05
N ILE A 135 4.80 9.77 14.92
CA ILE A 135 5.52 10.57 15.91
C ILE A 135 4.83 11.93 16.09
N ALA A 136 4.46 12.59 14.98
CA ALA A 136 3.73 13.84 15.01
C ALA A 136 2.35 13.70 15.68
N ALA A 137 1.66 12.59 15.42
CA ALA A 137 0.40 12.26 16.09
C ALA A 137 0.59 12.11 17.61
N CYS A 138 1.59 11.34 18.05
CA CYS A 138 1.89 11.19 19.47
C CYS A 138 2.15 12.53 20.16
N LEU A 139 3.01 13.38 19.59
CA LEU A 139 3.32 14.67 20.19
C LEU A 139 2.12 15.62 20.23
N THR A 140 1.31 15.65 19.17
CA THR A 140 0.10 16.50 19.11
C THR A 140 -0.94 16.05 20.14
N ALA A 141 -1.08 14.75 20.36
CA ALA A 141 -2.01 14.17 21.33
C ALA A 141 -1.46 14.10 22.78
N GLY A 142 -0.21 14.51 23.01
CA GLY A 142 0.45 14.40 24.32
C GLY A 142 0.82 12.97 24.72
N TRP A 143 0.89 12.03 23.77
CA TRP A 143 1.34 10.66 24.00
C TRP A 143 2.86 10.54 23.95
N ASP A 144 3.40 9.52 24.62
CA ASP A 144 4.83 9.21 24.55
C ASP A 144 5.24 8.70 23.16
N HIS A 145 5.86 9.60 22.39
CA HIS A 145 6.37 9.31 21.06
C HIS A 145 7.54 8.31 21.04
N THR A 146 8.08 7.87 22.18
CA THR A 146 9.11 6.82 22.24
C THR A 146 8.51 5.42 22.32
N GLN A 147 7.21 5.31 22.66
CA GLN A 147 6.51 4.03 22.82
C GLN A 147 5.55 3.72 21.66
N TYR A 148 5.56 4.51 20.59
CA TYR A 148 4.58 4.42 19.49
C TYR A 148 4.55 3.09 18.72
N LEU A 149 5.57 2.24 18.86
CA LEU A 149 5.59 0.87 18.31
C LEU A 149 5.02 -0.17 19.28
N SER A 150 4.84 0.17 20.55
CA SER A 150 4.23 -0.72 21.54
C SER A 150 2.78 -1.00 21.17
N PRO A 151 2.34 -2.26 21.08
CA PRO A 151 0.96 -2.64 20.75
C PRO A 151 -0.09 -1.98 21.67
N ASP A 152 0.28 -1.66 22.91
CA ASP A 152 -0.62 -1.07 23.91
C ASP A 152 -0.55 0.47 23.96
N SER A 153 0.34 1.09 23.17
CA SER A 153 0.44 2.55 23.10
C SER A 153 -0.89 3.16 22.64
N PRO A 154 -1.25 4.37 23.11
CA PRO A 154 -2.47 5.05 22.69
C PRO A 154 -2.60 5.13 21.16
N LEU A 155 -1.50 5.43 20.47
CA LEU A 155 -1.45 5.45 19.00
C LEU A 155 -1.88 4.13 18.37
N GLN A 156 -1.34 2.99 18.83
CA GLN A 156 -1.67 1.69 18.23
C GLN A 156 -3.10 1.25 18.54
N ARG A 157 -3.66 1.66 19.69
CA ARG A 157 -5.08 1.44 20.01
C ARG A 157 -6.01 2.19 19.06
N GLU A 158 -5.73 3.47 18.79
CA GLU A 158 -6.48 4.26 17.80
C GLU A 158 -6.41 3.65 16.40
N ILE A 159 -5.21 3.17 15.99
CA ILE A 159 -5.04 2.51 14.70
C ILE A 159 -5.85 1.20 14.63
N LEU A 160 -5.91 0.42 15.72
CA LEU A 160 -6.74 -0.79 15.79
C LEU A 160 -8.23 -0.44 15.60
N GLU A 161 -8.72 0.62 16.25
CA GLU A 161 -10.12 1.06 16.12
C GLU A 161 -10.43 1.53 14.69
N ILE A 162 -9.58 2.37 14.09
CA ILE A 162 -9.74 2.81 12.69
C ILE A 162 -9.84 1.62 11.72
N VAL A 163 -9.00 0.61 11.93
CA VAL A 163 -8.95 -0.57 11.05
C VAL A 163 -10.11 -1.51 11.31
N HIS A 164 -10.52 -1.68 12.57
CA HIS A 164 -11.73 -2.40 12.92
C HIS A 164 -12.94 -1.81 12.19
N ASP A 165 -13.13 -0.49 12.27
CA ASP A 165 -14.30 0.18 11.68
C ASP A 165 -14.31 0.08 10.15
N ALA A 166 -13.16 0.30 9.52
CA ALA A 166 -13.03 0.24 8.06
C ALA A 166 -13.19 -1.19 7.51
N THR A 167 -12.78 -2.21 8.26
CA THR A 167 -12.77 -3.60 7.78
C THR A 167 -13.96 -4.43 8.28
N ALA A 168 -14.64 -3.96 9.33
CA ALA A 168 -15.64 -4.73 10.11
C ALA A 168 -15.13 -6.09 10.61
N LEU A 169 -13.83 -6.16 10.94
CA LEU A 169 -13.17 -7.35 11.48
C LEU A 169 -12.43 -7.00 12.78
N ASP A 170 -12.18 -7.99 13.62
CA ASP A 170 -11.21 -7.85 14.72
C ASP A 170 -9.78 -7.90 14.15
N PRO A 171 -8.98 -6.82 14.27
CA PRO A 171 -7.62 -6.77 13.75
C PRO A 171 -6.58 -7.53 14.60
N LYS A 172 -7.03 -8.34 15.58
CA LYS A 172 -6.18 -9.15 16.48
C LYS A 172 -6.18 -10.65 16.13
N PRO A 173 -5.16 -11.42 16.57
CA PRO A 173 -3.92 -10.95 17.20
C PRO A 173 -3.03 -10.17 16.22
N THR A 174 -2.21 -9.26 16.74
CA THR A 174 -1.24 -8.51 15.94
C THR A 174 0.06 -9.28 15.79
N GLY A 175 0.69 -9.21 14.62
CA GLY A 175 2.09 -9.61 14.41
C GLY A 175 3.05 -8.43 14.52
N VAL A 176 4.33 -8.67 14.22
CA VAL A 176 5.36 -7.60 14.09
C VAL A 176 5.76 -7.47 12.60
N ASP A 177 5.63 -6.27 12.05
CA ASP A 177 6.05 -5.94 10.67
C ASP A 177 7.58 -5.73 10.61
N GLY A 178 8.15 -5.76 9.41
CA GLY A 178 9.57 -5.54 9.17
C GLY A 178 10.06 -4.16 9.63
N CYS A 179 9.17 -3.15 9.70
CA CYS A 179 9.52 -1.84 10.26
C CYS A 179 9.45 -1.78 11.80
N GLY A 180 9.13 -2.88 12.47
CA GLY A 180 8.98 -2.98 13.93
C GLY A 180 7.60 -2.61 14.48
N ALA A 181 6.67 -2.16 13.64
CA ALA A 181 5.31 -1.81 14.05
C ALA A 181 4.40 -3.05 14.14
N PRO A 182 3.29 -2.98 14.91
CA PRO A 182 2.24 -4.00 14.86
C PRO A 182 1.69 -4.14 13.42
N THR A 183 1.59 -5.38 12.94
CA THR A 183 0.83 -5.69 11.72
C THR A 183 -0.50 -6.33 12.08
N LEU A 184 -1.57 -5.81 11.52
CA LEU A 184 -2.93 -6.14 11.91
C LEU A 184 -3.49 -7.31 11.10
N LEU A 185 -4.23 -8.18 11.77
CA LEU A 185 -4.95 -9.29 11.14
C LEU A 185 -6.13 -8.76 10.32
N GLY A 186 -6.50 -9.50 9.30
CA GLY A 186 -7.78 -9.35 8.63
C GLY A 186 -7.92 -10.35 7.48
N SER A 187 -8.66 -9.97 6.44
CA SER A 187 -8.91 -10.79 5.25
C SER A 187 -8.91 -9.95 3.97
N VAL A 188 -8.86 -10.60 2.81
CA VAL A 188 -8.96 -9.91 1.51
C VAL A 188 -10.31 -9.19 1.39
N ARG A 189 -11.40 -9.80 1.88
CA ARG A 189 -12.71 -9.15 2.00
C ARG A 189 -12.65 -7.88 2.84
N GLY A 190 -12.06 -7.94 4.04
CA GLY A 190 -11.94 -6.76 4.91
C GLY A 190 -11.11 -5.64 4.28
N LEU A 191 -10.06 -5.98 3.50
CA LEU A 191 -9.30 -4.98 2.76
C LEU A 191 -10.13 -4.30 1.66
N ALA A 192 -10.91 -5.06 0.91
CA ALA A 192 -11.79 -4.50 -0.12
C ALA A 192 -12.81 -3.54 0.52
N ARG A 193 -13.45 -3.94 1.62
CA ARG A 193 -14.36 -3.08 2.39
C ARG A 193 -13.67 -1.79 2.83
N ALA A 194 -12.47 -1.89 3.42
CA ALA A 194 -11.71 -0.72 3.84
C ALA A 194 -11.42 0.25 2.68
N PHE A 195 -11.17 -0.26 1.48
CA PHE A 195 -10.97 0.59 0.29
C PHE A 195 -12.27 1.17 -0.27
N ALA A 196 -13.40 0.46 -0.15
CA ALA A 196 -14.72 1.02 -0.43
C ALA A 196 -14.98 2.22 0.50
N THR A 197 -14.79 2.05 1.81
CA THR A 197 -14.87 3.09 2.85
C THR A 197 -13.93 4.26 2.55
N LEU A 198 -12.64 4.01 2.31
CA LEU A 198 -11.66 5.05 1.96
C LEU A 198 -12.12 5.90 0.77
N SER A 199 -12.80 5.31 -0.21
CA SER A 199 -13.22 6.02 -1.43
C SER A 199 -14.58 6.73 -1.35
N SER A 200 -15.31 6.60 -0.24
CA SER A 200 -16.70 7.08 -0.11
C SER A 200 -16.97 7.89 1.15
N GLU A 201 -16.31 7.56 2.26
CA GLU A 201 -16.59 8.18 3.56
C GLU A 201 -15.84 9.51 3.75
N PRO A 202 -16.53 10.61 4.12
CA PRO A 202 -15.92 11.94 4.27
C PRO A 202 -14.73 12.00 5.24
N GLU A 203 -14.75 11.18 6.31
CA GLU A 203 -13.66 11.10 7.28
C GLU A 203 -12.33 10.71 6.63
N TYR A 204 -12.38 9.86 5.61
CA TYR A 204 -11.22 9.33 4.91
C TYR A 204 -10.81 10.17 3.70
N ALA A 205 -11.58 11.21 3.35
CA ALA A 205 -11.40 11.97 2.12
C ALA A 205 -9.99 12.59 1.99
N ALA A 206 -9.37 12.98 3.10
CA ALA A 206 -8.01 13.55 3.09
C ALA A 206 -6.95 12.51 2.72
N THR A 207 -6.96 11.32 3.34
CA THR A 207 -6.00 10.25 3.03
C THR A 207 -6.27 9.67 1.65
N ALA A 208 -7.53 9.51 1.25
CA ALA A 208 -7.91 9.07 -0.08
C ALA A 208 -7.44 10.02 -1.18
N ARG A 209 -7.67 11.33 -1.00
CA ARG A 209 -7.21 12.37 -1.93
C ARG A 209 -5.69 12.40 -2.03
N ALA A 210 -4.99 12.36 -0.90
CA ALA A 210 -3.53 12.37 -0.87
C ALA A 210 -2.93 11.16 -1.61
N VAL A 211 -3.43 9.96 -1.32
CA VAL A 211 -2.97 8.72 -1.97
C VAL A 211 -3.25 8.74 -3.47
N HIS A 212 -4.41 9.25 -3.87
CA HIS A 212 -4.77 9.36 -5.28
C HIS A 212 -3.90 10.40 -6.02
N ARG A 213 -3.88 11.65 -5.55
CA ARG A 213 -3.21 12.77 -6.25
C ARG A 213 -1.69 12.65 -6.26
N PHE A 214 -1.11 12.06 -5.22
CA PHE A 214 0.34 11.93 -5.05
C PHE A 214 0.78 10.46 -5.09
N SER A 215 0.12 9.65 -5.92
CA SER A 215 0.42 8.22 -6.07
C SER A 215 1.90 7.92 -6.40
N GLY A 216 2.56 8.80 -7.16
CA GLY A 216 4.00 8.70 -7.42
C GLY A 216 4.88 8.85 -6.16
N LEU A 217 4.43 9.59 -5.14
CA LEU A 217 5.07 9.67 -3.84
C LEU A 217 4.78 8.44 -2.97
N VAL A 218 3.61 7.81 -3.15
CA VAL A 218 3.15 6.65 -2.37
C VAL A 218 3.79 5.33 -2.83
N GLY A 219 3.72 5.06 -4.14
CA GLY A 219 4.10 3.78 -4.76
C GLY A 219 5.30 3.85 -5.71
N SER A 220 5.75 5.06 -6.09
CA SER A 220 6.71 5.30 -7.18
C SER A 220 6.21 4.87 -8.56
N ASN A 221 6.46 5.71 -9.58
CA ASN A 221 5.88 5.53 -10.92
C ASN A 221 6.47 4.35 -11.72
N ASP A 222 7.54 3.74 -11.23
CA ASP A 222 8.22 2.59 -11.81
C ASP A 222 7.61 1.24 -11.38
N ARG A 223 6.92 1.20 -10.24
CA ARG A 223 6.26 0.01 -9.72
C ARG A 223 4.87 -0.20 -10.32
N ALA A 224 4.41 -1.45 -10.31
CA ALA A 224 3.15 -1.83 -10.95
C ALA A 224 1.94 -1.12 -10.31
N ASP A 225 1.94 -0.94 -8.98
CA ASP A 225 0.91 -0.19 -8.25
C ASP A 225 0.89 1.29 -8.63
N GLY A 226 2.05 1.93 -8.77
CA GLY A 226 2.17 3.32 -9.22
C GLY A 226 1.68 3.51 -10.66
N ARG A 227 2.04 2.61 -11.57
CA ARG A 227 1.56 2.62 -12.97
C ARG A 227 0.04 2.48 -13.07
N LEU A 228 -0.55 1.59 -12.26
CA LEU A 228 -2.01 1.46 -12.16
C LEU A 228 -2.65 2.74 -11.58
N SER A 229 -2.04 3.33 -10.57
CA SER A 229 -2.59 4.51 -9.88
C SER A 229 -2.79 5.71 -10.79
N ALA A 230 -1.98 5.85 -11.84
CA ALA A 230 -2.15 6.87 -12.86
C ALA A 230 -3.48 6.77 -13.64
N TRP A 231 -4.17 5.63 -13.57
CA TRP A 231 -5.37 5.32 -14.38
C TRP A 231 -6.60 4.92 -13.55
N TRP A 232 -6.51 4.86 -12.23
CA TRP A 232 -7.56 4.33 -11.35
C TRP A 232 -8.57 5.36 -10.83
N ASP A 233 -8.21 6.65 -10.71
CA ASP A 233 -9.09 7.71 -10.18
C ASP A 233 -9.70 7.37 -8.81
N GLY A 234 -8.81 7.10 -7.85
CA GLY A 234 -9.12 6.79 -6.46
C GLY A 234 -7.88 6.33 -5.68
N PRO A 235 -8.00 6.03 -4.37
CA PRO A 235 -6.89 5.52 -3.58
C PRO A 235 -6.50 4.09 -3.99
N ILE A 236 -5.19 3.86 -4.16
CA ILE A 236 -4.56 2.54 -4.31
C ILE A 236 -3.43 2.40 -3.30
N LYS A 237 -3.31 1.23 -2.68
CA LYS A 237 -2.11 0.87 -1.92
C LYS A 237 -1.75 -0.59 -2.06
N ALA A 238 -0.55 -0.86 -2.56
CA ALA A 238 0.08 -2.17 -2.44
C ALA A 238 0.66 -2.39 -1.04
N GLY A 239 0.60 -3.63 -0.57
CA GLY A 239 1.27 -4.15 0.61
C GLY A 239 2.26 -5.24 0.24
N ALA A 240 3.21 -5.50 1.15
CA ALA A 240 4.10 -6.65 1.04
C ALA A 240 3.31 -7.97 0.99
N GLN A 241 3.95 -9.04 0.52
CA GLN A 241 3.33 -10.37 0.38
C GLN A 241 2.15 -10.39 -0.60
N GLY A 242 2.30 -9.65 -1.72
CA GLY A 242 1.41 -9.75 -2.86
C GLY A 242 0.00 -9.25 -2.59
N LEU A 243 -0.15 -8.22 -1.75
CA LEU A 243 -1.45 -7.67 -1.38
C LEU A 243 -1.64 -6.30 -2.05
N ILE A 244 -2.84 -6.00 -2.52
CA ILE A 244 -3.19 -4.67 -3.03
C ILE A 244 -4.66 -4.39 -2.75
N GLY A 245 -4.95 -3.15 -2.37
CA GLY A 245 -6.31 -2.62 -2.27
C GLY A 245 -6.47 -1.36 -3.12
N ALA A 246 -7.66 -1.18 -3.67
CA ALA A 246 -8.02 0.00 -4.45
C ALA A 246 -9.49 0.37 -4.26
N GLY A 247 -9.77 1.65 -4.12
CA GLY A 247 -11.13 2.16 -3.90
C GLY A 247 -11.49 3.18 -4.97
N ARG A 248 -12.71 3.15 -5.49
CA ARG A 248 -13.23 4.14 -6.44
C ARG A 248 -14.75 4.19 -6.36
N ARG A 249 -15.32 5.38 -6.15
CA ARG A 249 -16.77 5.64 -6.17
C ARG A 249 -17.56 4.67 -5.28
N GLY A 250 -17.05 4.38 -4.08
CA GLY A 250 -17.67 3.45 -3.13
C GLY A 250 -17.48 1.97 -3.46
N VAL A 251 -16.78 1.62 -4.54
CA VAL A 251 -16.38 0.24 -4.83
C VAL A 251 -14.95 0.02 -4.34
N GLY A 252 -14.75 -1.03 -3.56
CA GLY A 252 -13.44 -1.46 -3.09
C GLY A 252 -13.03 -2.79 -3.72
N ILE A 253 -11.81 -2.88 -4.24
CA ILE A 253 -11.21 -4.11 -4.76
C ILE A 253 -10.00 -4.46 -3.90
N ALA A 254 -9.85 -5.73 -3.55
CA ALA A 254 -8.62 -6.24 -2.97
C ALA A 254 -8.20 -7.54 -3.63
N VAL A 255 -6.89 -7.71 -3.79
CA VAL A 255 -6.27 -8.91 -4.35
C VAL A 255 -5.08 -9.34 -3.52
N ARG A 256 -4.97 -10.65 -3.30
CA ARG A 256 -3.81 -11.29 -2.70
C ARG A 256 -3.26 -12.39 -3.59
N SER A 257 -2.00 -12.28 -3.98
CA SER A 257 -1.22 -13.37 -4.55
C SER A 257 -0.60 -14.24 -3.45
N GLU A 258 -0.81 -15.56 -3.49
CA GLU A 258 -0.26 -16.49 -2.50
C GLU A 258 1.27 -16.63 -2.61
N SER A 259 1.85 -16.37 -3.77
CA SER A 259 3.31 -16.36 -3.96
C SER A 259 3.97 -15.10 -3.37
N GLY A 260 3.18 -14.15 -2.87
CA GLY A 260 3.67 -12.86 -2.41
C GLY A 260 4.07 -11.90 -3.53
N ASN A 261 3.83 -12.28 -4.79
CA ASN A 261 4.19 -11.49 -5.97
C ASN A 261 3.22 -10.31 -6.17
N GLU A 262 3.73 -9.09 -6.03
CA GLU A 262 2.96 -7.85 -6.21
C GLU A 262 2.46 -7.67 -7.64
N VAL A 263 3.24 -8.02 -8.65
CA VAL A 263 2.86 -7.89 -10.07
C VAL A 263 1.61 -8.73 -10.36
N VAL A 264 1.54 -9.94 -9.80
CA VAL A 264 0.36 -10.82 -9.88
C VAL A 264 -0.84 -10.20 -9.16
N ALA A 265 -0.63 -9.53 -8.03
CA ALA A 265 -1.70 -8.87 -7.30
C ALA A 265 -2.27 -7.68 -8.11
N VAL A 266 -1.39 -6.88 -8.73
CA VAL A 266 -1.77 -5.72 -9.55
C VAL A 266 -2.50 -6.13 -10.82
N LEU A 267 -1.98 -7.11 -11.58
CA LEU A 267 -2.70 -7.61 -12.76
C LEU A 267 -4.05 -8.22 -12.37
N GLY A 268 -4.09 -8.87 -11.19
CA GLY A 268 -5.33 -9.38 -10.60
C GLY A 268 -6.36 -8.28 -10.42
N LEU A 269 -5.94 -7.16 -9.82
CA LEU A 269 -6.81 -6.01 -9.60
C LEU A 269 -7.29 -5.41 -10.93
N ILE A 270 -6.41 -5.27 -11.92
CA ILE A 270 -6.76 -4.76 -13.26
C ILE A 270 -7.82 -5.64 -13.92
N ALA A 271 -7.69 -6.96 -13.83
CA ALA A 271 -8.66 -7.85 -14.46
C ALA A 271 -10.02 -7.85 -13.76
N VAL A 272 -10.08 -7.76 -12.41
CA VAL A 272 -11.36 -7.53 -11.70
C VAL A 272 -11.97 -6.18 -12.09
N ALA A 273 -11.15 -5.13 -12.14
CA ALA A 273 -11.60 -3.80 -12.53
C ALA A 273 -12.15 -3.73 -13.96
N ARG A 274 -11.52 -4.46 -14.89
CA ARG A 274 -11.98 -4.62 -16.27
C ARG A 274 -13.33 -5.30 -16.32
N GLU A 275 -13.51 -6.38 -15.57
CA GLU A 275 -14.76 -7.14 -15.50
C GLU A 275 -15.92 -6.27 -15.01
N LEU A 276 -15.66 -5.44 -14.00
CA LEU A 276 -16.65 -4.51 -13.44
C LEU A 276 -16.82 -3.22 -14.25
N GLY A 277 -16.14 -3.07 -15.39
CA GLY A 277 -16.23 -1.86 -16.22
C GLY A 277 -15.68 -0.59 -15.55
N LEU A 278 -14.79 -0.73 -14.56
CA LEU A 278 -14.24 0.39 -13.79
C LEU A 278 -13.07 1.10 -14.48
N LEU A 279 -12.55 0.54 -15.57
CA LEU A 279 -11.48 1.13 -16.37
C LEU A 279 -12.00 1.47 -17.77
N SER A 280 -11.68 2.67 -18.26
CA SER A 280 -11.99 3.07 -19.63
C SER A 280 -11.15 2.27 -20.63
N LYS A 281 -11.58 2.24 -21.90
CA LYS A 281 -10.80 1.61 -22.99
C LYS A 281 -9.37 2.16 -23.06
N VAL A 282 -9.21 3.48 -22.95
CA VAL A 282 -7.89 4.15 -22.96
C VAL A 282 -7.04 3.73 -21.76
N ALA A 283 -7.64 3.61 -20.57
CA ALA A 283 -6.92 3.12 -19.39
C ALA A 283 -6.46 1.67 -19.57
N LEU A 284 -7.30 0.80 -20.13
CA LEU A 284 -6.95 -0.59 -20.41
C LEU A 284 -5.81 -0.71 -21.43
N GLU A 285 -5.83 0.11 -22.49
CA GLU A 285 -4.75 0.18 -23.48
C GLU A 285 -3.43 0.63 -22.84
N ALA A 286 -3.45 1.69 -22.02
CA ALA A 286 -2.27 2.18 -21.33
C ALA A 286 -1.72 1.19 -20.27
N LEU A 287 -2.60 0.38 -19.69
CA LEU A 287 -2.25 -0.64 -18.70
C LEU A 287 -1.95 -2.02 -19.30
N ALA A 288 -1.98 -2.20 -20.63
CA ALA A 288 -1.81 -3.51 -21.25
C ALA A 288 -0.53 -4.24 -20.79
N GLY A 289 0.60 -3.53 -20.72
CA GLY A 289 1.88 -4.08 -20.24
C GLY A 289 1.98 -4.26 -18.71
N VAL A 290 1.00 -3.79 -17.93
CA VAL A 290 0.85 -4.07 -16.49
C VAL A 290 -0.12 -5.24 -16.28
N ALA A 291 -1.16 -5.32 -17.11
CA ALA A 291 -2.17 -6.38 -17.08
C ALA A 291 -1.64 -7.73 -17.60
N ALA A 292 -0.67 -7.68 -18.53
CA ALA A 292 0.03 -8.84 -19.05
C ALA A 292 1.54 -8.54 -19.18
N PRO A 293 2.28 -8.46 -18.06
CA PRO A 293 3.67 -8.07 -18.07
C PRO A 293 4.53 -9.10 -18.82
N PRO A 294 5.48 -8.64 -19.65
CA PRO A 294 6.34 -9.54 -20.43
C PRO A 294 7.30 -10.31 -19.52
N VAL A 295 7.58 -11.54 -19.92
CA VAL A 295 8.63 -12.40 -19.38
C VAL A 295 9.82 -12.30 -20.30
N PHE A 296 10.99 -11.93 -19.77
CA PHE A 296 12.19 -11.75 -20.58
C PHE A 296 13.11 -12.98 -20.57
N GLY A 297 13.85 -13.16 -21.67
CA GLY A 297 14.94 -14.12 -21.83
C GLY A 297 16.00 -13.50 -22.73
N GLY A 298 17.25 -13.36 -22.23
CA GLY A 298 18.32 -12.70 -22.98
C GLY A 298 18.07 -11.21 -23.27
N GLY A 299 17.16 -10.55 -22.54
CA GLY A 299 16.77 -9.15 -22.77
C GLY A 299 15.55 -8.96 -23.67
N GLU A 300 15.07 -10.01 -24.33
CA GLU A 300 13.93 -9.96 -25.24
C GLU A 300 12.66 -10.57 -24.59
N PRO A 301 11.45 -10.09 -24.93
CA PRO A 301 10.21 -10.72 -24.51
C PRO A 301 10.08 -12.13 -25.10
N VAL A 302 9.96 -13.14 -24.24
CA VAL A 302 9.79 -14.56 -24.61
C VAL A 302 8.49 -15.14 -24.08
N GLY A 303 7.65 -14.33 -23.42
CA GLY A 303 6.41 -14.78 -22.81
C GLY A 303 5.72 -13.68 -22.00
N THR A 304 4.75 -14.07 -21.18
CA THR A 304 3.81 -13.16 -20.50
C THR A 304 3.34 -13.77 -19.18
N ILE A 305 2.98 -12.92 -18.21
CA ILE A 305 2.13 -13.34 -17.09
C ILE A 305 0.69 -13.02 -17.46
N GLU A 306 -0.16 -14.02 -17.59
CA GLU A 306 -1.51 -13.85 -18.12
C GLU A 306 -2.56 -14.11 -17.03
N PRO A 307 -3.54 -13.20 -16.83
CA PRO A 307 -4.63 -13.44 -15.92
C PRO A 307 -5.52 -14.57 -16.45
N VAL A 308 -5.90 -15.49 -15.57
CA VAL A 308 -6.78 -16.63 -15.87
C VAL A 308 -8.13 -16.55 -15.13
N MET A 309 -8.45 -15.36 -14.64
CA MET A 309 -9.66 -15.11 -13.88
C MET A 309 -10.83 -14.94 -14.86
N GLN A 310 -11.83 -15.78 -14.71
CA GLN A 310 -13.11 -15.73 -15.42
C GLN A 310 -14.21 -15.75 -14.36
N LEU A 311 -15.34 -15.09 -14.64
CA LEU A 311 -16.58 -15.30 -13.91
C LEU A 311 -17.16 -16.69 -14.24
#